data_AF-A0A4S1EHH4-F1
#
_entry.id   AF-A0A4S1EHH4-F1
#
_cell.length_a   1.000
_cell.length_b   1.000
_cell.length_c   1.000
_cell.angle_alpha   90.00
_cell.angle_beta   90.00
_cell.angle_gamma   90.00
#
_symmetry.space_group_name_H-M   'P 1'
#
loop_
_entity.id
_entity.type
_entity.pdbx_description
1 polymer ?
#
loop_
_entity_poly.entity_id
_entity_poly.type
_entity_poly.pdbx_seq_one_letter_code
_entity_poly.pdbx_strand_id
1 'polypeptide(L)'
;MTIRLLLALALMLSAISLVTARYQAREGYVAVERLRNQAQALDIEWRRLQLERAELTRNARIDQVARKDLQMVTGTPDRTVYLRGQQLSSLSSSDEED
;
A
#
# COMPACT_ATOMS: atom_id res chain seq x y z
N MET A 1 -62.71 -29.97 -0.98
CA MET A 1 -61.99 -29.99 0.32
C MET A 1 -60.50 -30.24 0.14
N THR A 2 -60.12 -31.24 -0.65
CA THR A 2 -58.73 -31.65 -0.95
C THR A 2 -57.84 -30.54 -1.53
N ILE A 3 -58.34 -29.71 -2.44
CA ILE A 3 -57.54 -28.63 -3.07
C ILE A 3 -57.06 -27.57 -2.05
N ARG A 4 -57.87 -27.29 -1.02
CA ARG A 4 -57.53 -26.31 0.02
C ARG A 4 -56.40 -26.84 0.92
N LEU A 5 -56.45 -28.13 1.23
CA LEU A 5 -55.40 -28.84 1.97
C LEU A 5 -54.09 -28.86 1.19
N LEU A 6 -54.13 -29.12 -0.12
CA LEU A 6 -52.93 -29.09 -0.98
C LEU A 6 -52.29 -27.69 -1.02
N LEU A 7 -53.10 -26.64 -1.15
CA LEU A 7 -52.60 -25.26 -1.15
C LEU A 7 -51.96 -24.87 0.19
N ALA A 8 -52.58 -25.26 1.31
CA ALA A 8 -52.04 -25.02 2.64
C ALA A 8 -50.69 -25.74 2.83
N LEU A 9 -50.58 -26.98 2.36
CA LEU A 9 -49.34 -27.76 2.40
C LEU A 9 -48.26 -27.10 1.54
N ALA A 10 -48.56 -26.74 0.30
CA ALA A 10 -47.61 -26.07 -0.60
C ALA A 10 -47.10 -24.74 0.00
N LEU A 11 -47.98 -23.96 0.62
CA LEU A 11 -47.61 -22.71 1.28
C LEU A 11 -46.69 -22.95 2.48
N MET A 12 -46.97 -23.99 3.27
CA MET A 12 -46.15 -24.38 4.42
C MET A 12 -44.74 -24.81 3.97
N LEU A 13 -44.65 -25.64 2.93
CA LEU A 13 -43.36 -26.01 2.32
C LEU A 13 -42.60 -24.79 1.80
N SER A 14 -43.29 -23.86 1.12
CA SER A 14 -42.67 -22.64 0.60
C SER A 14 -42.13 -21.75 1.72
N ALA A 15 -42.86 -21.61 2.83
CA ALA A 15 -42.42 -20.83 3.99
C ALA A 15 -41.18 -21.44 4.64
N ILE A 16 -41.15 -22.77 4.82
CA ILE A 16 -40.00 -23.51 5.36
C ILE A 16 -38.79 -23.39 4.43
N SER A 17 -38.97 -23.61 3.12
CA SER A 17 -37.90 -23.49 2.13
C SER A 17 -37.27 -22.10 2.13
N LEU A 18 -38.11 -21.05 2.18
CA LEU A 18 -37.63 -19.67 2.24
C LEU A 18 -36.86 -19.38 3.53
N VAL A 19 -37.35 -19.81 4.70
CA VAL A 19 -36.64 -19.67 5.98
C VAL A 19 -35.29 -20.39 5.93
N THR A 20 -35.26 -21.61 5.38
CA THR A 20 -34.02 -22.38 5.27
C THR A 20 -33.01 -21.70 4.35
N ALA A 21 -33.46 -21.15 3.21
CA ALA A 21 -32.63 -20.35 2.32
C ALA A 21 -32.12 -19.06 3.00
N ARG A 22 -32.96 -18.40 3.80
CA ARG A 22 -32.58 -17.22 4.60
C ARG A 22 -31.58 -17.57 5.71
N TYR A 23 -31.69 -18.75 6.32
CA TYR A 23 -30.74 -19.26 7.31
C TYR A 23 -29.40 -19.64 6.69
N GLN A 24 -29.42 -20.35 5.55
CA GLN A 24 -28.21 -20.70 4.81
C GLN A 24 -27.48 -19.45 4.28
N ALA A 25 -28.22 -18.40 3.90
CA ALA A 25 -27.64 -17.11 3.58
C ALA A 25 -26.95 -16.42 4.77
N ARG A 26 -27.27 -16.80 6.02
CA ARG A 26 -26.56 -16.29 7.21
C ARG A 26 -25.34 -17.13 7.59
N GLU A 27 -25.40 -18.46 7.47
CA GLU A 27 -24.27 -19.33 7.89
C GLU A 27 -23.28 -19.65 6.77
N GLY A 28 -23.74 -19.91 5.54
CA GLY A 28 -22.86 -20.15 4.39
C GLY A 28 -22.03 -18.92 4.03
N TYR A 29 -22.50 -17.73 4.40
CA TYR A 29 -21.80 -16.48 4.22
C TYR A 29 -20.54 -16.40 5.08
N VAL A 30 -20.51 -16.97 6.28
CA VAL A 30 -19.37 -16.81 7.21
C VAL A 30 -18.11 -17.49 6.68
N ALA A 31 -18.21 -18.67 6.07
CA ALA A 31 -17.06 -19.35 5.49
C ALA A 31 -16.52 -18.58 4.27
N VAL A 32 -17.41 -18.13 3.38
CA VAL A 32 -17.05 -17.33 2.21
C VAL A 32 -16.44 -15.99 2.63
N GLU A 33 -17.00 -15.33 3.64
CA GLU A 33 -16.53 -14.05 4.15
C GLU A 33 -15.15 -14.19 4.81
N ARG A 34 -14.88 -15.29 5.51
CA ARG A 34 -13.54 -15.56 6.09
C ARG A 34 -12.47 -15.68 5.00
N LEU A 35 -12.71 -16.47 3.96
CA LEU A 35 -11.76 -16.59 2.85
C LEU A 35 -11.60 -15.26 2.10
N ARG A 36 -12.70 -14.51 1.92
CA ARG A 36 -12.68 -13.18 1.31
C ARG A 36 -11.83 -12.19 2.11
N ASN A 37 -11.98 -12.17 3.43
CA ASN A 37 -11.20 -11.31 4.31
C ASN A 37 -9.70 -11.67 4.29
N GLN A 38 -9.37 -12.96 4.26
CA GLN A 38 -7.98 -13.41 4.13
C GLN A 38 -7.36 -12.97 2.79
N ALA A 39 -8.11 -13.11 1.69
CA ALA A 39 -7.65 -12.66 0.37
C ALA A 39 -7.42 -11.14 0.33
N GLN A 40 -8.29 -10.35 0.94
CA GLN A 40 -8.14 -8.89 1.04
C GLN A 40 -6.91 -8.49 1.85
N ALA A 41 -6.66 -9.14 2.99
CA ALA A 41 -5.46 -8.88 3.79
C ALA A 41 -4.18 -9.14 3.00
N LEU A 42 -4.16 -10.22 2.20
CA LEU A 42 -3.02 -10.57 1.35
C LEU A 42 -2.78 -9.54 0.23
N ASP A 43 -3.84 -9.02 -0.39
CA ASP A 43 -3.73 -7.98 -1.44
C ASP A 43 -3.15 -6.67 -0.89
N ILE A 44 -3.54 -6.29 0.34
CA ILE A 44 -2.98 -5.11 1.00
C ILE A 44 -1.49 -5.28 1.25
N GLU A 45 -1.08 -6.42 1.82
CA GLU A 45 0.34 -6.69 2.10
C GLU A 45 1.14 -6.73 0.80
N TRP A 46 0.61 -7.35 -0.25
CA TRP A 46 1.23 -7.37 -1.57
C TRP A 46 1.46 -5.97 -2.14
N ARG A 47 0.44 -5.10 -2.08
CA ARG A 47 0.57 -3.70 -2.54
C ARG A 47 1.60 -2.93 -1.73
N ARG A 48 1.65 -3.14 -0.41
CA ARG A 48 2.66 -2.53 0.46
C ARG A 48 4.07 -2.97 0.05
N LEU A 49 4.30 -4.26 -0.10
CA LEU A 49 5.60 -4.80 -0.53
C LEU A 49 6.02 -4.28 -1.91
N GLN A 50 5.06 -4.10 -2.83
CA GLN A 50 5.35 -3.49 -4.13
C GLN A 50 5.80 -2.03 -4.01
N LEU A 51 5.18 -1.25 -3.13
CA LEU A 51 5.57 0.13 -2.87
C LEU A 51 6.98 0.19 -2.25
N GLU A 52 7.26 -0.64 -1.25
CA GLU A 52 8.60 -0.75 -0.64
C GLU A 52 9.66 -1.12 -1.69
N ARG A 53 9.35 -2.04 -2.61
CA ARG A 53 10.27 -2.42 -3.69
C ARG A 53 10.44 -1.33 -4.76
N ALA A 54 9.41 -0.52 -5.00
CA ALA A 54 9.49 0.63 -5.90
C ALA A 54 10.40 1.73 -5.34
N GLU A 55 10.40 1.95 -4.02
CA GLU A 55 11.33 2.87 -3.36
C GLU A 55 12.77 2.39 -3.47
N LEU A 56 13.02 1.09 -3.26
CA LEU A 56 14.35 0.50 -3.43
C LEU A 56 14.82 0.55 -4.89
N THR A 57 13.94 0.34 -5.87
CA THR A 57 14.32 0.39 -7.30
C THR A 57 14.66 1.81 -7.74
N ARG A 58 13.94 2.81 -7.24
CA ARG A 58 14.21 4.23 -7.52
C ARG A 58 15.52 4.68 -6.88
N ASN A 59 15.74 4.37 -5.60
CA ASN A 59 16.99 4.69 -4.91
C ASN A 59 18.19 3.89 -5.45
N ALA A 60 18.05 2.58 -5.67
CA ALA A 60 19.13 1.76 -6.22
C ALA A 60 19.57 2.24 -7.61
N ARG A 61 18.64 2.72 -8.45
CA ARG A 61 18.98 3.30 -9.74
C ARG A 61 19.71 4.64 -9.60
N ILE A 62 19.31 5.49 -8.65
CA ILE A 62 19.99 6.77 -8.36
C ILE A 62 21.41 6.51 -7.81
N ASP A 63 21.55 5.59 -6.86
CA ASP A 63 22.84 5.19 -6.29
C ASP A 63 23.79 4.61 -7.33
N GLN A 64 23.26 3.81 -8.25
CA GLN A 64 24.07 3.21 -9.31
C GLN A 64 24.55 4.26 -10.31
N VAL A 65 23.69 5.21 -10.69
CA VAL A 65 24.06 6.37 -11.53
C VAL A 65 25.07 7.27 -10.82
N ALA A 66 24.86 7.58 -9.54
CA ALA A 66 25.79 8.40 -8.75
C ALA A 66 27.19 7.77 -8.60
N ARG A 67 27.26 6.46 -8.40
CA ARG A 67 28.55 5.74 -8.28
C ARG A 67 29.23 5.54 -9.63
N LYS A 68 28.48 5.20 -10.70
CA LYS A 68 29.06 4.92 -12.01
C LYS A 68 29.41 6.20 -12.78
N ASP A 69 28.46 7.12 -12.90
CA ASP A 69 28.59 8.27 -13.79
C ASP A 69 29.27 9.45 -13.08
N LEU A 70 29.09 9.56 -11.76
CA LEU A 70 29.69 10.63 -10.95
C LEU A 70 30.89 10.19 -10.10
N GLN A 71 31.31 8.92 -10.14
CA GLN A 71 32.38 8.36 -9.31
C GLN A 71 32.24 8.70 -7.81
N MET A 72 31.01 8.82 -7.30
CA MET A 72 30.79 9.18 -5.90
C MET A 72 31.17 8.02 -4.97
N VAL A 73 32.21 8.24 -4.17
CA VAL A 73 32.57 7.42 -3.01
C VAL A 73 31.74 7.90 -1.82
N THR A 74 31.16 6.98 -1.04
CA THR A 74 30.44 7.29 0.20
C THR A 74 31.34 8.17 1.09
N GLY A 75 30.90 9.40 1.36
CA GLY A 75 31.68 10.40 2.08
C GLY A 75 32.10 9.87 3.44
N THR A 76 33.39 9.56 3.58
CA THR A 76 33.99 9.32 4.88
C THR A 76 34.06 10.67 5.63
N PRO A 77 33.90 10.69 6.97
CA PRO A 77 33.90 11.92 7.77
C PRO A 77 35.16 12.79 7.58
N ASP A 78 36.22 12.21 7.03
CA ASP A 78 37.51 12.82 6.71
C ASP A 78 37.48 13.82 5.54
N ARG A 79 36.40 13.88 4.75
CA ARG A 79 36.27 14.78 3.58
C ARG A 79 35.12 15.79 3.70
N THR A 80 34.86 16.32 4.89
CA THR A 80 33.88 17.41 5.08
C THR A 80 34.58 18.75 5.29
N VAL A 81 34.58 19.62 4.26
CA VAL A 81 35.09 20.99 4.39
C VAL A 81 33.94 21.91 4.79
N TYR A 82 33.94 22.37 6.04
CA TYR A 82 33.00 23.38 6.54
C TYR A 82 33.46 24.78 6.08
N LEU A 83 32.81 25.33 5.06
CA LEU A 83 33.03 26.71 4.64
C LEU A 83 32.23 27.66 5.54
N ARG A 84 32.95 28.45 6.37
CA ARG A 84 32.39 29.50 7.22
C ARG A 84 32.15 30.75 6.38
N GLY A 85 30.89 31.17 6.24
CA GLY A 85 30.44 32.25 5.36
C GLY A 85 30.84 33.69 5.74
N GLN A 86 32.07 33.95 6.18
CA GLN A 86 32.57 35.31 6.48
C GLN A 86 33.65 35.82 5.52
N GLN A 87 34.12 35.02 4.55
CA GLN A 87 35.19 35.42 3.63
C GLN A 87 34.68 36.18 2.38
N LEU A 88 33.37 36.19 2.11
CA LEU A 88 32.83 36.84 0.90
C LEU A 88 32.82 38.38 1.02
N SER A 89 32.84 38.92 2.24
CA SER A 89 32.81 40.35 2.50
C SER A 89 34.16 41.07 2.37
N SER A 90 35.29 40.34 2.40
CA SER A 90 36.63 40.96 2.29
C SER A 90 37.13 41.11 0.85
N LEU A 91 36.45 40.54 -0.15
CA LEU A 91 36.76 40.76 -1.57
C LEU A 91 35.96 41.92 -2.18
N SER A 92 34.92 42.43 -1.51
CA SER A 92 34.10 43.52 -2.05
C SER A 92 34.60 44.91 -1.65
N SER A 93 35.61 45.04 -0.79
CA SER A 93 36.08 46.34 -0.25
C SER A 93 37.42 46.81 -0.81
N SER A 94 37.88 46.24 -1.94
CA SER A 94 39.21 46.55 -2.50
C SER A 94 39.21 47.12 -3.93
N ASP A 95 38.03 47.31 -4.54
CA ASP A 95 37.89 47.78 -5.93
C ASP A 95 37.24 49.18 -6.05
N GLU A 96 37.22 49.99 -4.98
CA GLU A 96 36.52 51.30 -5.01
C GLU A 96 37.31 52.44 -4.34
N GLU A 97 38.58 52.59 -4.69
CA GLU A 97 39.34 53.83 -4.45
C GLU A 97 40.34 54.08 -5.61
N ASP A 98 39.88 54.83 -6.61
CA ASP A 98 40.67 55.54 -7.63
C ASP A 98 40.23 57.03 -7.60
#